data_AF-A0A4Y7WR67-F1
#
_entry.id   AF-A0A4Y7WR67-F1
#
_cell.length_a   1.000
_cell.length_b   1.000
_cell.length_c   1.000
_cell.angle_alpha   90.00
_cell.angle_beta   90.00
_cell.angle_gamma   90.00
#
_symmetry.space_group_name_H-M   'P 1'
#
loop_
_entity.id
_entity.type
_entity.pdbx_description
1 polymer ?
#
loop_
_entity_poly.entity_id
_entity_poly.type
_entity_poly.pdbx_seq_one_letter_code
_entity_poly.pdbx_strand_id
1 'polypeptide(L)'
;MLSLIILVLLLFGFFIGRRRGFILQLIHLVSFFVAIFIAWRYYEPLANTIRLYIPYPDFSGDGAIGMIIQSFDAESVYYSAIAFAILFFVTKIILHIIGSMLDFVSHLPILKTVNRLLGGVLGFLEIYLLLFVLLFVATVIPVGSVQGALQSSVLADLMINHTPYLSDWLSELWVRPSF
;
A
#
# COMPACT_ATOMS: atom_id res chain seq x y z
N MET A 1 -4.85 18.63 6.29
CA MET A 1 -5.17 18.55 4.85
C MET A 1 -5.14 17.12 4.32
N LEU A 2 -4.12 16.32 4.67
CA LEU A 2 -4.01 14.91 4.25
C LEU A 2 -5.23 14.04 4.61
N SER A 3 -5.82 14.21 5.80
CA SER A 3 -7.04 13.45 6.17
C SER A 3 -8.21 13.72 5.22
N LEU A 4 -8.39 14.95 4.75
CA LEU A 4 -9.45 15.27 3.80
C LEU A 4 -9.19 14.59 2.45
N ILE A 5 -7.94 14.51 2.00
CA ILE A 5 -7.54 13.78 0.80
C ILE A 5 -7.86 12.28 0.95
N ILE A 6 -7.46 11.67 2.06
CA ILE A 6 -7.75 10.26 2.37
C ILE A 6 -9.25 9.99 2.35
N LEU A 7 -10.04 10.85 3.02
CA LEU A 7 -11.50 10.71 3.06
C LEU A 7 -12.12 10.79 1.66
N VAL A 8 -11.68 11.74 0.84
CA VAL A 8 -12.16 11.90 -0.54
C VAL A 8 -11.80 10.69 -1.40
N LEU A 9 -10.59 10.15 -1.27
CA LEU A 9 -10.17 8.95 -2.00
C LEU A 9 -11.01 7.73 -1.59
N LEU A 10 -11.27 7.54 -0.29
CA LEU A 10 -12.14 6.48 0.21
C LEU A 10 -13.57 6.59 -0.33
N LEU A 11 -14.14 7.80 -0.36
CA LEU A 11 -15.44 8.05 -0.96
C LEU A 11 -15.44 7.74 -2.47
N PHE A 12 -14.39 8.14 -3.20
CA PHE A 12 -14.23 7.75 -4.60
C PHE A 12 -14.17 6.25 -4.79
N GLY A 13 -13.44 5.53 -3.93
CA GLY A 13 -13.40 4.07 -3.91
C GLY A 13 -14.80 3.46 -3.85
N PHE A 14 -15.63 3.96 -2.94
CA PHE A 14 -17.02 3.52 -2.83
C PHE A 14 -17.83 3.77 -4.12
N PHE A 15 -17.74 4.96 -4.70
CA PHE A 15 -18.48 5.29 -5.93
C PHE A 15 -17.99 4.52 -7.15
N ILE A 16 -16.68 4.30 -7.26
CA ILE A 16 -16.06 3.50 -8.33
C ILE A 16 -16.50 2.05 -8.21
N GLY A 17 -16.40 1.45 -7.02
CA GLY A 17 -16.83 0.07 -6.78
C GLY A 17 -18.33 -0.11 -7.02
N ARG A 18 -19.14 0.89 -6.70
CA ARG A 18 -20.59 0.88 -7.01
C ARG A 18 -20.88 0.84 -8.50
N ARG A 19 -20.08 1.53 -9.33
CA ARG A 19 -20.22 1.51 -10.80
C ARG A 19 -19.74 0.20 -11.40
N ARG A 20 -18.63 -0.34 -10.89
CA ARG A 20 -18.02 -1.60 -11.33
C ARG A 20 -18.83 -2.85 -10.96
N GLY A 21 -19.57 -2.80 -9.86
CA GLY A 21 -20.32 -3.94 -9.34
C GLY A 21 -19.43 -4.94 -8.59
N PHE A 22 -20.05 -5.92 -7.94
CA PHE A 22 -19.38 -6.84 -7.02
C PHE A 22 -18.29 -7.68 -7.69
N ILE A 23 -18.60 -8.33 -8.81
CA ILE A 23 -17.68 -9.31 -9.43
C ILE A 23 -16.38 -8.64 -9.87
N LEU A 24 -16.50 -7.54 -10.61
CA LEU A 24 -15.33 -6.80 -11.10
C LEU A 24 -14.52 -6.21 -9.94
N GLN A 25 -15.20 -5.73 -8.90
CA GLN A 25 -14.52 -5.20 -7.73
C GLN A 25 -13.81 -6.30 -6.93
N LEU A 26 -14.36 -7.51 -6.89
CA LEU A 26 -13.70 -8.68 -6.30
C LEU A 26 -12.44 -9.05 -7.07
N ILE A 27 -12.46 -9.01 -8.40
CA ILE A 27 -11.26 -9.22 -9.24
C ILE A 27 -10.17 -8.23 -8.86
N HIS A 28 -10.50 -6.94 -8.79
CA HIS A 28 -9.53 -5.90 -8.40
C HIS A 28 -9.00 -6.09 -6.98
N LEU A 29 -9.84 -6.53 -6.05
CA LEU A 29 -9.42 -6.85 -4.68
C LEU A 29 -8.50 -8.08 -4.64
N VAL A 30 -8.78 -9.14 -5.40
CA VAL A 30 -7.88 -10.30 -5.53
C VAL A 30 -6.55 -9.87 -6.15
N SER A 31 -6.58 -9.02 -7.18
CA SER A 31 -5.36 -8.46 -7.78
C SER A 31 -4.49 -7.69 -6.78
N PHE A 32 -5.08 -7.07 -5.75
CA PHE A 32 -4.31 -6.43 -4.67
C PHE A 32 -3.47 -7.46 -3.91
N PHE A 33 -4.05 -8.59 -3.51
CA PHE A 33 -3.31 -9.65 -2.83
C PHE A 33 -2.26 -10.32 -3.72
N VAL A 34 -2.57 -10.51 -5.01
CA VAL A 34 -1.58 -11.01 -5.98
C VAL A 34 -0.41 -10.03 -6.12
N ALA A 35 -0.67 -8.71 -6.16
CA ALA A 35 0.39 -7.71 -6.21
C ALA A 35 1.28 -7.72 -4.95
N ILE A 36 0.69 -7.91 -3.76
CA ILE A 36 1.47 -8.10 -2.53
C ILE A 36 2.33 -9.34 -2.62
N PHE A 37 1.77 -10.48 -3.05
CA PHE A 37 2.50 -11.73 -3.16
C PHE A 37 3.70 -11.61 -4.11
N ILE A 38 3.51 -10.98 -5.28
CA ILE A 38 4.60 -10.74 -6.23
C ILE A 38 5.65 -9.80 -5.62
N ALA A 39 5.23 -8.70 -5.00
CA ALA A 39 6.17 -7.77 -4.36
C ALA A 39 6.99 -8.46 -3.27
N TRP A 40 6.35 -9.23 -2.39
CA TRP A 40 7.00 -10.03 -1.36
C TRP A 40 7.97 -11.08 -1.95
N ARG A 41 7.62 -11.69 -3.08
CA ARG A 41 8.48 -12.73 -3.67
C ARG A 41 9.76 -12.18 -4.32
N TYR A 42 9.75 -10.91 -4.74
CA TYR A 42 10.79 -10.31 -5.57
C TYR A 42 11.42 -9.04 -5.00
N TYR A 43 11.07 -8.60 -3.78
CA TYR A 43 11.64 -7.37 -3.22
C TYR A 43 13.15 -7.47 -2.97
N GLU A 44 13.67 -8.61 -2.49
CA GLU A 44 15.11 -8.73 -2.17
C GLU A 44 16.03 -8.53 -3.38
N PRO A 45 15.83 -9.21 -4.53
CA PRO A 45 16.64 -8.96 -5.73
C PRO A 45 16.60 -7.50 -6.19
N LEU A 46 15.42 -6.87 -6.10
CA LEU A 46 15.26 -5.48 -6.52
C LEU A 46 15.92 -4.52 -5.52
N ALA A 47 15.81 -4.78 -4.21
CA ALA A 47 16.44 -3.99 -3.16
C ALA A 47 17.97 -3.97 -3.31
N ASN A 48 18.58 -5.14 -3.58
CA ASN A 48 20.00 -5.25 -3.87
C ASN A 48 20.42 -4.44 -5.10
N THR A 49 19.58 -4.41 -6.14
CA THR A 49 19.83 -3.62 -7.34
C THR A 49 19.75 -2.13 -7.03
N ILE A 50 18.71 -1.68 -6.32
CA ILE A 50 18.50 -0.27 -5.95
C ILE A 50 19.70 0.23 -5.13
N ARG A 51 20.18 -0.57 -4.18
CA ARG A 51 21.33 -0.25 -3.33
C ARG A 51 22.61 0.06 -4.12
N LEU A 52 22.79 -0.54 -5.30
CA LEU A 52 23.96 -0.29 -6.15
C LEU A 52 23.89 1.04 -6.92
N TYR A 53 22.68 1.60 -7.12
CA TYR A 53 22.47 2.82 -7.90
C TYR A 53 22.13 4.05 -7.05
N ILE A 54 21.45 3.84 -5.93
CA ILE A 54 20.97 4.91 -5.05
C ILE A 54 21.70 4.75 -3.72
N PRO A 55 22.64 5.65 -3.37
CA PRO A 55 23.32 5.58 -2.09
C PRO A 55 22.34 5.89 -0.95
N TYR A 56 22.56 5.24 0.19
CA TYR A 56 21.76 5.45 1.38
C TYR A 56 21.93 6.89 1.84
N PRO A 57 20.83 7.64 2.10
CA PRO A 57 20.97 9.00 2.60
C PRO A 57 21.70 8.96 3.95
N ASP A 58 22.70 9.83 4.11
CA ASP A 58 23.43 9.88 5.38
C ASP A 58 22.54 10.51 6.45
N PHE A 59 22.11 9.70 7.42
CA PHE A 59 21.32 10.12 8.58
C PHE A 59 22.21 10.43 9.79
N SER A 60 23.39 10.99 9.57
CA SER A 60 24.32 11.47 10.61
C SER A 60 23.72 12.65 11.40
N GLY A 61 22.72 12.36 12.23
CA GLY A 61 22.37 13.16 13.38
C GLY A 61 23.43 12.93 14.45
N ASP A 62 24.18 13.98 14.79
CA ASP A 62 25.21 13.97 15.82
C ASP A 62 24.57 13.68 17.19
N GLY A 63 24.46 12.39 17.57
CA GLY A 63 23.76 11.98 18.78
C GLY A 63 23.51 10.47 18.89
N ALA A 64 23.16 10.01 20.10
CA ALA A 64 22.93 8.60 20.41
C ALA A 64 21.86 7.93 19.53
N ILE A 65 20.88 8.70 19.04
CA ILE A 65 19.82 8.21 18.15
C ILE A 65 20.36 7.89 16.74
N GLY A 66 21.30 8.69 16.21
CA GLY A 66 21.96 8.41 14.93
C GLY A 66 22.80 7.13 14.97
N MET A 67 23.48 6.88 16.10
CA MET A 67 24.21 5.62 16.32
C MET A 67 23.28 4.40 16.46
N ILE A 68 22.12 4.55 17.11
CA ILE A 68 21.12 3.46 17.21
C ILE A 68 20.54 3.12 15.83
N ILE A 69 20.22 4.12 15.01
CA ILE A 69 19.71 3.93 13.64
C ILE A 69 20.77 3.25 12.75
N GLN A 70 22.04 3.62 12.88
CA GLN A 70 23.15 2.95 12.18
C GLN A 70 23.42 1.52 12.69
N SER A 71 23.07 1.22 13.94
CA SER A 71 23.25 -0.12 14.54
C SER A 71 22.14 -1.11 14.18
N PHE A 72 20.97 -0.61 13.78
CA PHE A 72 19.90 -1.42 13.19
C PHE A 72 20.11 -1.54 11.68
N ASP A 73 19.55 -2.60 11.08
CA ASP A 73 19.58 -2.84 9.63
C ASP A 73 18.66 -1.86 8.86
N ALA A 74 18.65 -0.58 9.27
CA ALA A 74 17.80 0.48 8.76
C ALA A 74 18.07 0.76 7.28
N GLU A 75 19.31 0.55 6.83
CA GLU A 75 19.68 0.58 5.42
C GLU A 75 18.94 -0.51 4.63
N SER A 76 18.98 -1.75 5.10
CA SER A 76 18.30 -2.89 4.46
C SER A 76 16.78 -2.72 4.47
N VAL A 77 16.19 -2.28 5.59
CA VAL A 77 14.76 -2.00 5.71
C VAL A 77 14.32 -0.89 4.74
N TYR A 78 15.13 0.16 4.59
CA TYR A 78 14.86 1.25 3.65
C TYR A 78 14.81 0.75 2.20
N TYR A 79 15.82 0.01 1.75
CA TYR A 79 15.84 -0.52 0.39
C TYR A 79 14.75 -1.57 0.15
N SER A 80 14.47 -2.42 1.14
CA SER A 80 13.43 -3.46 1.06
C SER A 80 12.05 -2.84 0.94
N ALA A 81 11.75 -1.79 1.73
CA ALA A 81 10.49 -1.06 1.65
C ALA A 81 10.29 -0.37 0.29
N ILE A 82 11.33 0.28 -0.24
CA ILE A 82 11.26 0.91 -1.56
C ILE A 82 11.08 -0.13 -2.66
N ALA A 83 11.85 -1.22 -2.63
CA ALA A 83 11.74 -2.30 -3.61
C ALA A 83 10.35 -2.93 -3.59
N PHE A 84 9.84 -3.24 -2.40
CA PHE A 84 8.47 -3.74 -2.24
C PHE A 84 7.47 -2.74 -2.82
N ALA A 85 7.55 -1.46 -2.47
CA ALA A 85 6.62 -0.44 -2.94
C ALA A 85 6.60 -0.37 -4.47
N ILE A 86 7.77 -0.32 -5.11
CA ILE A 86 7.90 -0.28 -6.57
C ILE A 86 7.23 -1.52 -7.18
N LEU A 87 7.58 -2.72 -6.71
CA LEU A 87 7.00 -3.95 -7.24
C LEU A 87 5.49 -4.02 -7.02
N PHE A 88 5.04 -3.63 -5.84
CA PHE A 88 3.63 -3.65 -5.48
C PHE A 88 2.83 -2.73 -6.38
N PHE A 89 3.22 -1.44 -6.49
CA PHE A 89 2.48 -0.47 -7.29
C PHE A 89 2.54 -0.79 -8.79
N VAL A 90 3.72 -1.17 -9.32
CA VAL A 90 3.85 -1.57 -10.74
C VAL A 90 2.98 -2.78 -11.04
N THR A 91 3.10 -3.85 -10.24
CA THR A 91 2.30 -5.07 -10.41
C THR A 91 0.81 -4.77 -10.30
N LYS A 92 0.42 -3.96 -9.30
CA LYS A 92 -0.98 -3.59 -9.08
C LYS A 92 -1.53 -2.79 -10.24
N ILE A 93 -0.77 -1.86 -10.83
CA ILE A 93 -1.17 -1.11 -12.02
C ILE A 93 -1.37 -2.05 -13.21
N ILE A 94 -0.44 -2.98 -13.45
CA ILE A 94 -0.57 -3.97 -14.53
C ILE A 94 -1.82 -4.83 -14.34
N LEU A 95 -2.02 -5.40 -13.16
CA LEU A 95 -3.19 -6.21 -12.86
C LEU A 95 -4.50 -5.41 -12.88
N HIS A 96 -4.46 -4.12 -12.55
CA HIS A 96 -5.61 -3.24 -12.68
C HIS A 96 -6.04 -3.09 -14.14
N ILE A 97 -5.07 -2.86 -15.04
CA ILE A 97 -5.32 -2.78 -16.48
C ILE A 97 -5.93 -4.10 -16.97
N ILE A 98 -5.34 -5.25 -16.63
CA ILE A 98 -5.86 -6.56 -17.01
C ILE A 98 -7.27 -6.79 -16.46
N GLY A 99 -7.50 -6.47 -15.18
CA GLY A 99 -8.80 -6.60 -14.53
C GLY A 99 -9.88 -5.75 -15.20
N SER A 100 -9.54 -4.53 -15.63
CA SER A 100 -10.46 -3.64 -16.35
C SER A 100 -10.88 -4.15 -17.74
N MET A 101 -10.11 -5.09 -18.32
CA MET A 101 -10.53 -5.74 -19.57
C MET A 101 -11.69 -6.73 -19.34
N LEU A 102 -11.95 -7.13 -18.08
CA LEU A 102 -13.03 -8.04 -17.70
C LEU A 102 -14.33 -7.31 -17.34
N ASP A 103 -14.45 -6.01 -17.66
CA ASP A 103 -15.62 -5.18 -17.37
C ASP A 103 -16.92 -5.74 -17.97
N PHE A 104 -16.84 -6.57 -19.02
CA PHE A 104 -18.01 -7.25 -19.59
C PHE A 104 -18.73 -8.16 -18.59
N VAL A 105 -18.01 -8.74 -17.61
CA VAL A 105 -18.57 -9.63 -16.58
C VAL A 105 -19.55 -8.89 -15.66
N SER A 106 -19.40 -7.56 -15.51
CA SER A 106 -20.27 -6.73 -14.68
C SER A 106 -21.70 -6.55 -15.24
N HIS A 107 -21.93 -6.91 -16.50
CA HIS A 107 -23.22 -6.74 -17.19
C HIS A 107 -24.21 -7.90 -16.96
N LEU A 108 -23.82 -8.94 -16.21
CA LEU A 108 -24.68 -10.08 -15.92
C LEU A 108 -25.90 -9.65 -15.06
N PRO A 109 -27.12 -10.15 -15.34
CA PRO A 109 -28.35 -9.76 -14.67
C PRO A 109 -28.44 -10.35 -13.25
N ILE A 110 -27.57 -9.90 -12.35
CA ILE A 110 -27.54 -10.27 -10.94
C ILE A 110 -28.08 -9.08 -10.15
N LEU A 111 -29.18 -9.29 -9.40
CA LEU A 111 -29.89 -8.34 -8.53
C LEU A 111 -29.19 -6.97 -8.37
N LYS A 112 -29.56 -6.02 -9.26
CA LYS A 112 -28.77 -4.82 -9.56
C LYS A 112 -28.45 -3.93 -8.35
N THR A 113 -29.27 -3.94 -7.30
CA THR A 113 -29.07 -3.07 -6.12
C THR A 113 -28.06 -3.66 -5.14
N VAL A 114 -28.19 -4.94 -4.79
CA VAL A 114 -27.26 -5.61 -3.85
C VAL A 114 -25.87 -5.71 -4.48
N ASN A 115 -25.80 -6.04 -5.77
CA ASN A 115 -24.54 -6.10 -6.53
C ASN A 115 -23.77 -4.76 -6.49
N ARG A 116 -24.48 -3.64 -6.63
CA ARG A 116 -23.88 -2.29 -6.60
C ARG A 116 -23.44 -1.88 -5.20
N LEU A 117 -24.20 -2.22 -4.16
CA LEU A 117 -23.84 -1.87 -2.78
C LEU A 117 -22.61 -2.67 -2.32
N LEU A 118 -22.60 -3.98 -2.56
CA LEU A 118 -21.43 -4.82 -2.27
C LEU A 118 -20.21 -4.39 -3.08
N GLY A 119 -20.39 -4.06 -4.37
CA GLY A 119 -19.34 -3.44 -5.17
C GLY A 119 -18.80 -2.15 -4.54
N GLY A 120 -19.66 -1.27 -4.03
CA GLY A 120 -19.24 -0.06 -3.33
C GLY A 120 -18.43 -0.35 -2.05
N VAL A 121 -18.86 -1.30 -1.23
CA VAL A 121 -18.13 -1.71 -0.01
C VAL A 121 -16.76 -2.28 -0.36
N LEU A 122 -16.68 -3.17 -1.36
CA LEU A 122 -15.39 -3.70 -1.83
C LEU A 122 -14.51 -2.61 -2.47
N GLY A 123 -15.11 -1.59 -3.08
CA GLY A 123 -14.42 -0.41 -3.63
C GLY A 123 -13.79 0.45 -2.55
N PHE A 124 -14.54 0.70 -1.48
CA PHE A 124 -14.02 1.35 -0.30
C PHE A 124 -12.86 0.55 0.31
N LEU A 125 -13.05 -0.78 0.47
CA LEU A 125 -12.03 -1.65 1.03
C LEU A 125 -10.75 -1.70 0.19
N GLU A 126 -10.86 -1.81 -1.14
CA GLU A 126 -9.70 -1.80 -2.03
C GLU A 126 -8.89 -0.50 -1.86
N ILE A 127 -9.55 0.66 -1.88
CA ILE A 127 -8.86 1.95 -1.72
C ILE A 127 -8.30 2.11 -0.30
N TYR A 128 -9.01 1.64 0.73
CA TYR A 128 -8.49 1.62 2.09
C TYR A 128 -7.17 0.84 2.18
N LEU A 129 -7.13 -0.37 1.62
CA LEU A 129 -5.94 -1.21 1.61
C LEU A 129 -4.80 -0.61 0.79
N LEU A 130 -5.10 -0.01 -0.37
CA LEU A 130 -4.10 0.69 -1.19
C LEU A 130 -3.50 1.90 -0.46
N LEU A 131 -4.34 2.70 0.19
CA LEU A 131 -3.90 3.83 1.00
C LEU A 131 -3.09 3.38 2.21
N PHE A 132 -3.48 2.28 2.86
CA PHE A 132 -2.72 1.72 3.97
C PHE A 132 -1.29 1.36 3.54
N VAL A 133 -1.12 0.61 2.44
CA VAL A 133 0.20 0.28 1.91
C VAL A 133 0.99 1.54 1.54
N LEU A 134 0.34 2.51 0.88
CA LEU A 134 0.99 3.78 0.51
C LEU A 134 1.49 4.57 1.72
N LEU A 135 0.66 4.69 2.76
CA LEU A 135 0.99 5.41 3.99
C LEU A 135 2.07 4.68 4.78
N PHE A 136 2.03 3.35 4.84
CA PHE A 136 3.05 2.53 5.50
C PHE A 136 4.41 2.62 4.79
N VAL A 137 4.44 2.60 3.46
CA VAL A 137 5.68 2.88 2.71
C VAL A 137 6.18 4.30 3.01
N ALA A 138 5.27 5.27 3.10
CA ALA A 138 5.62 6.66 3.36
C ALA A 138 6.23 6.89 4.76
N THR A 139 5.98 6.02 5.76
CA THR A 139 6.64 6.13 7.08
C THR A 139 8.11 5.77 7.02
N VAL A 140 8.52 4.91 6.07
CA VAL A 140 9.92 4.51 5.89
C VAL A 140 10.73 5.59 5.16
N ILE A 141 10.05 6.48 4.43
CA ILE A 141 10.69 7.57 3.69
C ILE A 141 11.07 8.70 4.68
N PRO A 142 12.37 9.00 4.86
CA PRO A 142 12.86 9.96 5.84
C PRO A 142 12.85 11.39 5.28
N VAL A 143 11.69 11.82 4.81
CA VAL A 143 11.46 13.16 4.28
C VAL A 143 10.60 13.94 5.27
N GLY A 144 11.17 15.00 5.86
CA GLY A 144 10.51 15.76 6.93
C GLY A 144 9.12 16.31 6.56
N SER A 145 8.91 16.70 5.30
CA SER A 145 7.59 17.14 4.82
C SER A 145 6.56 16.00 4.74
N VAL A 146 6.99 14.78 4.38
CA VAL A 146 6.14 13.59 4.36
C VAL A 146 5.77 13.19 5.80
N GLN A 147 6.77 13.12 6.69
CA GLN A 147 6.55 12.77 8.09
C GLN A 147 5.65 13.80 8.79
N GLY A 148 5.85 15.10 8.56
CA GLY A 148 4.98 16.14 9.10
C GLY A 148 3.53 16.05 8.57
N ALA A 149 3.34 15.68 7.30
CA ALA A 149 2.01 15.45 6.73
C ALA A 149 1.31 14.22 7.34
N LEU A 150 2.07 13.14 7.63
CA LEU A 150 1.55 11.94 8.29
C LEU A 150 1.14 12.23 9.73
N GLN A 151 2.02 12.85 10.53
CA GLN A 151 1.79 13.16 11.95
C GLN A 151 0.62 14.13 12.17
N SER A 152 0.40 15.06 11.24
CA SER A 152 -0.71 16.03 11.34
C SER A 152 -2.06 15.46 10.88
N SER A 153 -2.12 14.19 10.44
CA SER A 153 -3.31 13.58 9.84
C SER A 153 -3.91 12.51 10.73
N VAL A 154 -5.05 12.81 11.35
CA VAL A 154 -5.83 11.86 12.17
C VAL A 154 -6.14 10.57 11.43
N LEU A 155 -6.54 10.64 10.15
CA LEU A 155 -6.84 9.43 9.39
C LEU A 155 -5.58 8.63 9.02
N ALA A 156 -4.44 9.28 8.81
CA ALA A 156 -3.20 8.54 8.52
C ALA A 156 -2.73 7.82 9.79
N ASP A 157 -2.75 8.52 10.93
CA ASP A 157 -2.46 7.95 12.25
C ASP A 157 -3.41 6.80 12.61
N LEU A 158 -4.71 6.96 12.40
CA LEU A 158 -5.69 5.90 12.63
C LEU A 158 -5.41 4.69 11.73
N MET A 159 -5.16 4.89 10.44
CA MET A 159 -4.86 3.79 9.54
C MET A 159 -3.57 3.07 9.95
N ILE A 160 -2.48 3.79 10.21
CA ILE A 160 -1.18 3.15 10.53
C ILE A 160 -1.21 2.52 11.92
N ASN A 161 -1.66 3.23 12.95
CA ASN A 161 -1.49 2.81 14.34
C ASN A 161 -2.70 2.04 14.91
N HIS A 162 -3.90 2.19 14.33
CA HIS A 162 -5.12 1.52 14.82
C HIS A 162 -5.59 0.37 13.89
N THR A 163 -4.76 -0.03 12.92
CA THR A 163 -4.97 -1.28 12.15
C THR A 163 -3.81 -2.28 12.42
N PRO A 164 -3.63 -2.72 13.69
CA PRO A 164 -2.43 -3.45 14.10
C PRO A 164 -2.23 -4.75 13.32
N TYR A 165 -3.30 -5.53 13.08
CA TYR A 165 -3.21 -6.75 12.27
C TYR A 165 -2.62 -6.54 10.87
N LEU A 166 -2.93 -5.42 10.21
CA LEU A 166 -2.43 -5.15 8.86
C LEU A 166 -1.00 -4.59 8.88
N SER A 167 -0.66 -3.84 9.94
CA SER A 167 0.68 -3.30 10.17
C SER A 167 1.68 -4.39 10.53
N ASP A 168 1.30 -5.28 11.44
CA ASP A 168 2.11 -6.44 11.83
C ASP A 168 2.30 -7.36 10.63
N TRP A 169 1.23 -7.66 9.88
CA TRP A 169 1.31 -8.51 8.70
C TRP A 169 2.21 -7.93 7.60
N LEU A 170 2.11 -6.63 7.27
CA LEU A 170 3.05 -6.02 6.32
C LEU A 170 4.48 -5.96 6.85
N SER A 171 4.65 -5.70 8.15
CA SER A 171 5.97 -5.68 8.78
C SER A 171 6.63 -7.06 8.76
N GLU A 172 5.89 -8.14 9.03
CA GLU A 172 6.38 -9.52 8.93
C GLU A 172 6.81 -9.84 7.49
N LEU A 173 6.05 -9.43 6.49
CA LEU A 173 6.39 -9.69 5.10
C LEU A 173 7.72 -9.05 4.68
N TRP A 174 8.10 -7.87 5.20
CA TRP A 174 9.26 -7.11 4.67
C TRP A 174 10.44 -7.01 5.64
N VAL A 175 10.21 -7.16 6.95
CA VAL A 175 11.25 -7.00 7.99
C VAL A 175 11.73 -8.34 8.53
N ARG A 176 10.84 -9.33 8.63
CA ARG A 176 11.16 -10.67 9.13
C ARG A 176 10.39 -11.73 8.35
N PRO A 177 10.81 -12.09 7.13
CA PRO A 177 10.16 -13.13 6.36
C PRO A 177 10.28 -14.46 7.12
N SER A 178 9.27 -14.84 7.90
CA SER A 178 9.27 -16.09 8.66
C SER A 178 8.59 -17.19 7.83
N PHE A 179 9.35 -17.83 6.94
CA PHE A 179 9.05 -19.14 6.35
C PHE A 179 10.32 -19.93 6.09
#